data_AF-A0A8J9ZPW4-F1
#
_entry.id   AF-A0A8J9ZPW4-F1
#
_cell.length_a   1.000
_cell.length_b   1.000
_cell.length_c   1.000
_cell.angle_alpha   90.00
_cell.angle_beta   90.00
_cell.angle_gamma   90.00
#
_symmetry.space_group_name_H-M   'P 1'
#
loop_
_entity.id
_entity.type
_entity.pdbx_description
1 polymer ?
#
loop_
_entity_poly.entity_id
_entity_poly.type
_entity_poly.pdbx_seq_one_letter_code
_entity_poly.pdbx_strand_id
1 'polypeptide(L)'
;MELMELIAGGALTVHTEVFNATLMKWYEGMLDLQIDITTLELLQCVIVVSPDRPNIKGRDILEQSYAEYIECLRAYCKVAYPENRMMFPCLLSKLTEVRTIGTAFGRSMSSECQSIIREHPLVSEIWNRD
;
A
#
# COMPACT_ATOMS: atom_id res chain seq x y z
N MET A 1 7.80 -16.89 14.74
CA MET A 1 7.95 -16.66 16.18
C MET A 1 9.10 -15.67 16.45
N GLU A 2 10.23 -15.78 15.76
CA GLU A 2 11.41 -14.89 15.94
C GLU A 2 11.22 -13.44 15.47
N LEU A 3 10.42 -13.17 14.43
CA LEU A 3 10.21 -11.80 13.91
C LEU A 3 9.34 -10.90 14.80
N MET A 4 8.52 -11.49 15.68
CA MET A 4 7.65 -10.74 16.59
C MET A 4 8.33 -10.43 17.93
N GLU A 5 9.30 -11.25 18.36
CA GLU A 5 10.05 -11.02 19.60
C GLU A 5 11.08 -9.90 19.46
N LEU A 6 11.64 -9.68 18.26
CA LEU A 6 12.56 -8.57 17.98
C LEU A 6 11.91 -7.18 18.10
N ILE A 7 10.57 -7.13 18.05
CA ILE A 7 9.75 -5.91 18.09
C ILE A 7 9.43 -5.48 19.55
N ALA A 8 9.76 -6.30 20.55
CA ALA A 8 9.35 -6.11 21.95
C ALA A 8 10.16 -5.08 22.77
N GLY A 9 10.73 -4.05 22.14
CA GLY A 9 11.28 -2.88 22.83
C GLY A 9 10.16 -1.87 23.12
N GLY A 10 9.91 -1.51 24.38
CA GLY A 10 8.69 -0.83 24.86
C GLY A 10 8.22 0.48 24.19
N ALA A 11 9.00 1.10 23.32
CA ALA A 11 8.59 2.23 22.47
C ALA A 11 8.08 1.78 21.08
N LEU A 12 8.65 0.69 20.57
CA LEU A 12 8.27 0.04 19.30
C LEU A 12 6.86 -0.55 19.40
N THR A 13 6.46 -1.06 20.57
CA THR A 13 5.14 -1.66 20.81
C THR A 13 3.98 -0.69 20.61
N VAL A 14 4.08 0.56 21.07
CA VAL A 14 2.97 1.54 20.97
C VAL A 14 2.77 2.02 19.53
N HIS A 15 3.85 2.34 18.82
CA HIS A 15 3.76 2.71 17.40
C HIS A 15 3.35 1.54 16.51
N THR A 16 3.80 0.33 16.86
CA THR A 16 3.38 -0.92 16.19
C THR A 16 1.90 -1.23 16.47
N GLU A 17 1.38 -0.99 17.67
CA GLU A 17 -0.03 -1.22 17.99
C GLU A 17 -0.97 -0.28 17.23
N VAL A 18 -0.68 1.03 17.21
CA VAL A 18 -1.49 2.01 16.46
C VAL A 18 -1.41 1.77 14.96
N PHE A 19 -0.22 1.45 14.45
CA PHE A 19 -0.04 1.04 13.05
C PHE A 19 -0.83 -0.22 12.73
N ASN A 20 -0.69 -1.27 13.54
CA ASN A 20 -1.40 -2.53 13.36
C ASN A 20 -2.91 -2.31 13.40
N ALA A 21 -3.43 -1.52 14.35
CA ALA A 21 -4.84 -1.20 14.42
C ALA A 21 -5.34 -0.44 13.17
N THR A 22 -4.53 0.48 12.63
CA THR A 22 -4.89 1.24 11.42
C THR A 22 -4.85 0.36 10.17
N LEU A 23 -3.82 -0.49 10.03
CA LEU A 23 -3.71 -1.45 8.95
C LEU A 23 -4.83 -2.50 9.01
N MET A 24 -5.16 -3.00 10.20
CA MET A 24 -6.25 -3.96 10.39
C MET A 24 -7.60 -3.34 10.01
N LYS A 25 -7.90 -2.11 10.42
CA LYS A 25 -9.12 -1.40 9.98
C LYS A 25 -9.18 -1.22 8.47
N TRP A 26 -8.03 -0.92 7.84
CA TRP A 26 -7.96 -0.83 6.39
C TRP A 26 -8.27 -2.17 5.73
N TYR A 27 -7.67 -3.26 6.25
CA TYR A 27 -7.84 -4.63 5.77
C TYR A 27 -9.27 -5.13 5.95
N GLU A 28 -9.90 -4.93 7.11
CA GLU A 28 -11.32 -5.21 7.35
C GLU A 28 -12.19 -4.51 6.32
N GLY A 29 -11.96 -3.21 6.10
CA GLY A 29 -12.69 -2.47 5.07
C GLY A 29 -12.39 -2.91 3.63
N MET A 30 -11.27 -3.57 3.36
CA MET A 30 -11.02 -4.23 2.06
C MET A 30 -11.81 -5.53 1.94
N LEU A 31 -11.91 -6.32 3.01
CA LEU A 31 -12.70 -7.55 3.04
C LEU A 31 -14.20 -7.25 2.86
N ASP A 32 -14.69 -6.18 3.46
CA ASP A 32 -16.09 -5.75 3.36
C ASP A 32 -16.49 -5.37 1.91
N LEU A 33 -15.53 -4.98 1.07
CA LEU A 33 -15.79 -4.69 -0.35
C LEU A 33 -16.01 -5.97 -1.17
N GLN A 34 -15.63 -7.14 -0.65
CA GLN A 34 -15.80 -8.45 -1.30
C GLN A 34 -15.33 -8.45 -2.76
N ILE A 35 -14.18 -7.83 -3.03
CA ILE A 35 -13.64 -7.73 -4.38
C ILE A 35 -13.14 -9.09 -4.89
N ASP A 36 -13.27 -9.30 -6.19
CA ASP A 36 -12.68 -10.44 -6.88
C ASP A 36 -11.15 -10.29 -7.05
N ILE A 37 -10.51 -11.39 -7.47
CA ILE A 37 -9.06 -11.44 -7.66
C ILE A 37 -8.60 -10.46 -8.75
N THR A 38 -9.34 -10.33 -9.85
CA THR A 38 -9.01 -9.42 -10.95
C THR A 38 -8.96 -7.97 -10.48
N THR A 39 -9.89 -7.58 -9.60
CA THR A 39 -9.92 -6.23 -9.01
C THR A 39 -8.71 -6.03 -8.11
N LEU A 40 -8.34 -7.03 -7.31
CA LEU A 40 -7.14 -6.97 -6.47
C LEU A 40 -5.86 -6.83 -7.32
N GLU A 41 -5.74 -7.60 -8.40
CA GLU A 41 -4.62 -7.53 -9.34
C GLU A 41 -4.53 -6.15 -10.01
N LEU A 42 -5.66 -5.59 -10.46
CA LEU A 42 -5.72 -4.23 -11.00
C LEU A 42 -5.30 -3.18 -9.98
N LEU A 43 -5.72 -3.31 -8.72
CA LEU A 43 -5.25 -2.41 -7.65
C LEU A 43 -3.74 -2.50 -7.44
N GLN A 44 -3.17 -3.70 -7.47
CA GLN A 44 -1.72 -3.89 -7.37
C GLN A 44 -0.99 -3.22 -8.54
N CYS A 45 -1.48 -3.38 -9.77
CA CYS A 45 -0.95 -2.68 -10.94
C CYS A 45 -0.96 -1.16 -10.72
N VAL A 46 -2.10 -0.59 -10.30
CA VAL A 46 -2.24 0.85 -10.00
C VAL A 46 -1.24 1.31 -8.94
N ILE A 47 -0.99 0.52 -7.90
CA ILE A 47 -0.01 0.84 -6.85
C ILE A 47 1.42 0.82 -7.41
N VAL A 48 1.79 -0.20 -8.19
CA VAL A 48 3.13 -0.36 -8.75
C VAL A 48 3.47 0.77 -9.72
N VAL A 49 2.53 1.15 -10.59
CA VAL A 49 2.73 2.18 -11.62
C VAL A 49 2.44 3.60 -11.13
N SER A 50 2.41 3.84 -9.82
CA SER A 50 2.08 5.16 -9.28
C SER A 50 3.16 6.20 -9.62
N PRO A 51 2.78 7.36 -10.21
CA PRO A 51 3.76 8.37 -10.63
C PRO A 51 4.29 9.24 -9.48
N ASP A 52 3.77 9.07 -8.27
CA ASP A 52 4.17 9.78 -7.05
C ASP A 52 5.53 9.32 -6.49
N ARG A 53 6.19 8.34 -7.13
CA ARG A 53 7.49 7.82 -6.72
C ARG A 53 8.62 8.80 -7.07
N PRO A 54 9.63 8.96 -6.18
CA PRO A 54 10.82 9.76 -6.48
C PRO A 54 11.69 9.04 -7.53
N ASN A 55 12.61 9.79 -8.17
CA ASN A 55 13.67 9.26 -9.03
C ASN A 55 13.20 8.44 -10.26
N ILE A 56 11.96 8.64 -10.72
CA ILE A 56 11.43 7.99 -11.92
C ILE A 56 11.96 8.65 -13.20
N LYS A 57 12.59 7.86 -14.06
CA LYS A 57 12.87 8.23 -15.47
C LYS A 57 11.65 7.91 -16.34
N GLY A 58 11.33 8.79 -17.29
CA GLY A 58 10.17 8.58 -18.18
C GLY A 58 8.82 8.76 -17.47
N ARG A 59 8.72 9.75 -16.58
CA ARG A 59 7.51 10.02 -15.78
C ARG A 59 6.23 10.13 -16.64
N ASP A 60 6.31 10.78 -17.81
CA ASP A 60 5.15 10.94 -18.70
C ASP A 60 4.57 9.59 -19.16
N ILE A 61 5.43 8.62 -19.46
CA ILE A 61 5.03 7.26 -19.86
C ILE A 61 4.38 6.54 -18.68
N LEU A 62 4.93 6.72 -17.48
CA LEU A 62 4.37 6.14 -16.26
C LEU A 62 3.00 6.75 -15.92
N GLU A 63 2.84 8.06 -16.07
CA GLU A 63 1.57 8.77 -15.88
C GLU A 63 0.51 8.30 -16.88
N GLN A 64 0.89 8.09 -18.14
CA GLN A 64 0.01 7.51 -19.15
C GLN A 64 -0.43 6.10 -18.76
N SER A 65 0.51 5.22 -18.40
CA SER A 65 0.20 3.85 -17.99
C SER A 65 -0.70 3.83 -16.74
N TYR A 66 -0.42 4.70 -15.76
CA TYR A 66 -1.26 4.85 -14.57
C TYR A 66 -2.70 5.25 -14.94
N ALA A 67 -2.88 6.22 -15.84
CA ALA A 67 -4.20 6.61 -16.31
C ALA A 67 -4.95 5.45 -16.99
N GLU A 68 -4.26 4.65 -17.81
CA GLU A 68 -4.82 3.46 -18.47
C GLU A 68 -5.29 2.40 -17.46
N TYR A 69 -4.51 2.12 -16.42
CA TYR A 69 -4.90 1.17 -15.36
C TYR A 69 -6.05 1.69 -14.50
N ILE A 70 -6.11 2.99 -14.22
CA ILE A 70 -7.25 3.62 -13.52
C ILE A 70 -8.53 3.50 -14.35
N GLU A 71 -8.45 3.75 -15.65
CA GLU A 71 -9.59 3.60 -16.55
C GLU A 71 -10.01 2.13 -16.72
N CYS A 72 -9.05 1.21 -16.77
CA CYS A 72 -9.31 -0.22 -16.77
C CYS A 72 -10.06 -0.65 -15.49
N LEU A 73 -9.59 -0.23 -14.32
CA LEU A 73 -10.25 -0.50 -13.04
C LEU A 73 -11.68 0.06 -13.02
N ARG A 74 -11.88 1.29 -13.50
CA ARG A 74 -13.20 1.94 -13.59
C ARG A 74 -14.14 1.17 -14.51
N ALA A 75 -13.65 0.74 -15.68
CA ALA A 75 -14.43 -0.02 -16.65
C ALA A 75 -14.78 -1.41 -16.11
N TYR A 76 -13.81 -2.11 -15.52
CA TYR A 76 -14.01 -3.42 -14.92
C TYR A 76 -15.04 -3.36 -13.80
N CYS A 77 -14.96 -2.34 -12.92
CA CYS A 77 -15.92 -2.17 -11.85
C CYS A 77 -17.38 -2.06 -12.33
N LYS A 78 -17.63 -1.43 -13.48
CA LYS A 78 -18.98 -1.32 -14.06
C LYS A 78 -19.54 -2.68 -14.51
N VAL A 79 -18.67 -3.61 -14.90
CA VAL A 79 -19.06 -4.93 -15.40
C VAL A 79 -19.14 -5.95 -14.26
N ALA A 80 -18.14 -5.96 -13.38
CA ALA A 80 -18.04 -6.92 -12.28
C ALA A 80 -18.98 -6.58 -11.10
N TYR A 81 -19.29 -5.29 -10.88
CA TYR A 81 -20.10 -4.82 -9.75
C TYR A 81 -21.23 -3.87 -10.20
N PRO A 82 -22.12 -4.31 -11.11
CA PRO A 82 -23.13 -3.44 -11.73
C PRO A 82 -24.08 -2.78 -10.73
N GLU A 83 -24.39 -3.47 -9.62
CA GLU A 83 -25.27 -2.96 -8.56
C GLU A 83 -24.55 -2.04 -7.57
N ASN A 84 -23.22 -2.06 -7.52
CA ASN A 84 -22.43 -1.26 -6.60
C ASN A 84 -21.73 -0.11 -7.32
N ARG A 85 -22.48 0.97 -7.58
CA ARG A 85 -21.96 2.19 -8.22
C ARG A 85 -20.84 2.88 -7.42
N MET A 86 -20.73 2.57 -6.13
CA MET A 86 -19.71 3.13 -5.24
C MET A 86 -18.42 2.32 -5.22
N MET A 87 -18.36 1.16 -5.88
CA MET A 87 -17.19 0.29 -5.83
C MET A 87 -15.91 1.03 -6.26
N PHE A 88 -15.91 1.65 -7.44
CA PHE A 88 -14.74 2.38 -7.94
C PHE A 88 -14.30 3.53 -7.01
N PRO A 89 -15.19 4.47 -6.60
CA PRO A 89 -14.83 5.48 -5.60
C PRO A 89 -14.29 4.91 -4.28
N CYS A 90 -14.89 3.84 -3.74
CA CYS A 90 -14.41 3.19 -2.53
C CYS A 90 -13.00 2.62 -2.69
N LEU A 91 -12.71 1.99 -3.84
CA LEU A 91 -11.38 1.46 -4.15
C LEU A 91 -10.33 2.59 -4.27
N LEU A 92 -10.69 3.74 -4.86
CA LEU A 92 -9.80 4.91 -4.86
C LEU A 92 -9.52 5.45 -3.45
N SER A 93 -10.52 5.44 -2.56
CA SER A 93 -10.32 5.77 -1.14
C SER A 93 -9.33 4.79 -0.50
N LYS A 94 -9.52 3.48 -0.71
CA LYS A 94 -8.62 2.45 -0.17
C LYS A 94 -7.19 2.59 -0.65
N LEU A 95 -7.00 2.95 -1.93
CA LEU A 95 -5.70 3.28 -2.50
C LEU A 95 -5.04 4.50 -1.83
N THR A 96 -5.81 5.48 -1.39
CA THR A 96 -5.32 6.67 -0.70
C THR A 96 -4.99 6.36 0.77
N GLU A 97 -5.86 5.60 1.43
CA GLU A 97 -5.66 5.12 2.81
C GLU A 97 -4.37 4.30 2.92
N VAL A 98 -4.15 3.32 2.03
CA VAL A 98 -2.94 2.47 2.09
C VAL A 98 -1.66 3.26 1.81
N ARG A 99 -1.70 4.30 0.96
CA ARG A 99 -0.58 5.23 0.76
C ARG A 99 -0.28 6.00 2.04
N THR A 100 -1.31 6.49 2.73
CA THR A 100 -1.16 7.21 4.00
C THR A 100 -0.53 6.31 5.06
N ILE A 101 -1.05 5.09 5.20
CA ILE A 101 -0.51 4.06 6.10
C ILE A 101 0.97 3.78 5.76
N GLY A 102 1.28 3.54 4.49
CA GLY A 102 2.64 3.26 4.03
C GLY A 102 3.61 4.41 4.32
N THR A 103 3.19 5.68 4.14
CA THR A 103 4.05 6.83 4.45
C THR A 103 4.27 7.03 5.94
N ALA A 104 3.25 6.82 6.78
CA ALA A 104 3.38 6.90 8.23
C ALA A 104 4.31 5.79 8.76
N PHE A 105 4.10 4.56 8.29
CA PHE A 105 4.94 3.41 8.60
C PHE A 105 6.38 3.59 8.14
N GLY A 106 6.57 4.10 6.92
CA GLY A 106 7.88 4.44 6.36
C GLY A 106 8.71 5.37 7.25
N ARG A 107 8.07 6.31 7.95
CA ARG A 107 8.76 7.21 8.89
C ARG A 107 9.17 6.46 10.16
N SER A 108 8.25 5.74 10.79
CA SER A 108 8.51 5.00 12.04
C SER A 108 9.57 3.91 11.87
N MET A 109 9.50 3.12 10.80
CA MET A 109 10.49 2.08 10.53
C MET A 109 11.90 2.65 10.30
N SER A 110 12.01 3.80 9.63
CA SER A 110 13.31 4.45 9.38
C SER A 110 13.97 4.95 10.67
N SER A 111 13.18 5.40 11.65
CA SER A 111 13.69 5.91 12.93
C SER A 111 13.98 4.81 13.95
N GLU A 112 13.15 3.78 14.00
CA GLU A 112 13.16 2.82 15.12
C GLU A 112 13.79 1.47 14.75
N CYS A 113 13.69 1.04 13.49
CA CYS A 113 14.16 -0.27 13.02
C CYS A 113 15.44 -0.20 12.18
N GLN A 114 16.19 0.89 12.26
CA GLN A 114 17.34 1.11 11.37
C GLN A 114 18.43 0.02 11.51
N SER A 115 18.67 -0.49 12.72
CA SER A 115 19.61 -1.60 12.95
C SER A 115 19.15 -2.88 12.23
N ILE A 116 17.87 -3.25 12.40
CA ILE A 116 17.26 -4.43 11.78
C ILE A 116 17.26 -4.33 10.25
N ILE A 117 16.92 -3.15 9.71
CA ILE A 117 16.93 -2.91 8.26
C ILE A 117 18.33 -3.16 7.68
N ARG A 118 19.40 -2.72 8.35
CA ARG A 118 20.78 -2.89 7.88
C ARG A 118 21.27 -4.34 7.91
N GLU A 119 20.72 -5.18 8.79
CA GLU A 119 21.09 -6.59 8.90
C GLU A 119 20.52 -7.44 7.76
N HIS A 120 19.51 -6.95 7.04
CA HIS A 120 18.87 -7.65 5.93
C HIS A 120 19.14 -6.94 4.59
N PRO A 121 20.03 -7.45 3.73
CA PRO A 121 20.50 -6.75 2.53
C PRO A 121 19.37 -6.27 1.60
N LEU A 122 18.40 -7.12 1.28
CA LEU A 122 17.28 -6.76 0.39
C LEU A 122 16.36 -5.72 1.02
N VAL A 123 16.09 -5.83 2.33
CA VAL A 123 15.24 -4.87 3.04
C VAL A 123 15.95 -3.51 3.09
N SER A 124 17.26 -3.53 3.35
CA SER A 124 18.12 -2.34 3.30
C SER A 124 18.08 -1.69 1.92
N GLU A 125 18.20 -2.45 0.83
CA GLU A 125 18.15 -1.93 -0.54
C GLU A 125 16.78 -1.31 -0.89
N ILE A 126 15.68 -1.96 -0.54
CA ILE A 126 14.33 -1.43 -0.79
C ILE A 126 14.06 -0.14 0.01
N TRP A 127 14.66 -0.03 1.20
CA TRP A 127 14.37 1.04 2.15
C TRP A 127 15.29 2.25 2.01
N ASN A 128 16.57 2.03 1.72
CA ASN A 128 17.54 3.09 1.46
C ASN A 128 17.30 3.60 0.04
N ARG A 129 16.75 4.80 -0.04
CA ARG A 129 16.49 5.50 -1.31
C ARG A 129 17.80 6.09 -1.85
N ASP A 130 18.72 5.22 -2.27
CA ASP A 130 19.89 5.62 -3.06
C ASP A 130 19.49 5.99 -4.50
#